data_AF-A0A419WRG0-F1
#
_entry.id   AF-A0A419WRG0-F1
#
_cell.length_a   1.000
_cell.length_b   1.000
_cell.length_c   1.000
_cell.angle_alpha   90.00
_cell.angle_beta   90.00
_cell.angle_gamma   90.00
#
_symmetry.space_group_name_H-M   'P 1'
#
loop_
_entity.id
_entity.type
_entity.pdbx_description
1 polymer ?
#
loop_
_entity_poly.entity_id
_entity_poly.type
_entity_poly.pdbx_seq_one_letter_code
_entity_poly.pdbx_strand_id
1 'polypeptide(L)' 'MAPNDRILSSLEGSPCNYCEEGILIREQFKGNSAVLCSQCGTPAIQSWEPE' A
#
# COMPACT_ATOMS: atom_id res chain seq x y z
N MET A 1 -13.98 0.69 10.86
CA MET A 1 -12.92 0.82 9.84
C MET A 1 -12.89 2.26 9.36
N ALA A 2 -11.73 2.92 9.49
CA ALA A 2 -11.50 4.23 8.89
C ALA A 2 -11.64 4.14 7.35
N PRO A 3 -12.08 5.20 6.66
CA PRO A 3 -12.28 5.18 5.21
C PRO A 3 -11.00 4.85 4.43
N ASN A 4 -9.83 5.27 4.92
CA ASN A 4 -8.54 4.95 4.32
C ASN A 4 -8.25 3.44 4.34
N ASP A 5 -8.70 2.72 5.36
CA ASP A 5 -8.47 1.28 5.51
C ASP A 5 -9.10 0.47 4.38
N ARG A 6 -10.27 0.91 3.89
CA ARG A 6 -10.96 0.26 2.75
C ARG A 6 -10.18 0.44 1.45
N ILE A 7 -9.58 1.60 1.23
CA ILE A 7 -8.79 1.87 0.03
C ILE A 7 -7.51 1.03 0.05
N LEU A 8 -6.82 0.98 1.19
CA LEU A 8 -5.63 0.14 1.35
C LEU A 8 -5.97 -1.35 1.13
N SER A 9 -7.06 -1.84 1.73
CA SER A 9 -7.48 -3.24 1.58
C SER A 9 -7.89 -3.58 0.15
N SER A 10 -8.40 -2.63 -0.62
CA SER A 10 -8.77 -2.85 -2.04
C SER A 10 -7.56 -2.97 -2.97
N LEU A 11 -6.39 -2.50 -2.55
CA LEU A 11 -5.17 -2.50 -3.35
C LEU A 11 -4.23 -3.65 -2.99
N GLU A 12 -4.35 -4.19 -1.78
CA GLU A 12 -3.64 -5.39 -1.37
C GLU A 12 -3.93 -6.56 -2.34
N GLY A 13 -2.89 -7.29 -2.72
CA GLY A 13 -2.95 -8.41 -3.66
C GLY A 13 -2.99 -8.01 -5.14
N SER A 14 -3.10 -6.71 -5.46
CA SER A 14 -3.01 -6.24 -6.85
C SER A 14 -1.57 -6.31 -7.37
N PRO A 15 -1.35 -6.47 -8.69
CA PRO A 15 -0.01 -6.40 -9.28
C PRO A 15 0.56 -4.98 -9.15
N CYS A 16 1.88 -4.88 -9.04
CA CYS A 16 2.56 -3.60 -9.03
C CYS A 16 2.51 -2.95 -10.42
N ASN A 17 2.21 -1.66 -10.47
CA ASN A 17 2.20 -0.90 -11.73
C ASN A 17 3.60 -0.47 -12.21
N TYR A 18 4.62 -0.65 -11.38
CA TYR A 18 6.00 -0.22 -11.66
C TYR A 18 6.94 -1.37 -12.02
N CYS A 19 6.63 -2.60 -11.60
CA CYS A 19 7.40 -3.79 -11.94
C CYS A 19 6.46 -4.96 -12.21
N GLU A 20 6.85 -5.85 -13.12
CA GLU A 20 5.99 -6.95 -13.58
C GLU A 20 5.89 -8.12 -12.58
N GLU A 21 6.84 -8.23 -11.64
CA GLU A 21 6.97 -9.39 -10.74
C GLU A 21 6.34 -9.17 -9.35
N GLY A 22 6.09 -7.91 -9.00
CA GLY A 22 5.70 -7.53 -7.65
C GLY A 22 4.20 -7.53 -7.39
N ILE A 23 3.80 -7.86 -6.17
CA ILE A 23 2.43 -7.69 -5.68
C ILE A 23 2.38 -6.62 -4.60
N LEU A 24 1.25 -5.93 -4.53
CA LEU A 24 0.97 -4.94 -3.51
C LEU A 24 0.61 -5.61 -2.19
N ILE A 25 1.33 -5.27 -1.12
CA ILE A 25 1.12 -5.77 0.24
C ILE A 25 0.92 -4.61 1.20
N ARG A 26 0.15 -4.84 2.26
CA ARG A 26 -0.04 -3.85 3.31
C ARG A 26 1.13 -3.88 4.29
N GLU A 27 1.73 -2.71 4.48
CA GLU A 27 2.94 -2.51 5.27
C GLU A 27 2.92 -1.09 5.87
N GLN A 28 3.95 -0.74 6.66
CA GLN A 28 4.12 0.63 7.13
C GLN A 28 5.18 1.36 6.30
N PHE A 29 4.82 2.52 5.75
CA PHE A 29 5.76 3.40 5.07
C PHE A 29 5.89 4.71 5.83
N LYS A 30 7.10 5.00 6.32
CA LYS A 30 7.42 6.21 7.09
C LYS A 30 6.47 6.44 8.29
N GLY A 31 6.09 5.36 8.99
CA GLY A 31 5.21 5.41 10.16
C GLY A 31 3.72 5.52 9.84
N ASN A 32 3.35 5.55 8.56
CA ASN A 32 1.97 5.52 8.11
C ASN A 32 1.60 4.16 7.55
N SER A 33 0.33 3.78 7.66
CA SER A 33 -0.19 2.61 6.95
C SER A 33 -0.10 2.84 5.45
N ALA A 34 0.44 1.87 4.72
CA ALA A 34 0.66 1.97 3.29
C ALA A 34 0.46 0.63 2.60
N VAL A 35 0.33 0.70 1.29
CA VAL A 35 0.41 -0.45 0.41
C VAL A 35 1.66 -0.29 -0.45
N LEU A 36 2.58 -1.23 -0.30
CA LEU A 36 3.92 -1.23 -0.89
C LEU A 36 4.06 -2.45 -1.80
N CYS A 37 4.86 -2.33 -2.85
CA CYS A 37 5.25 -3.50 -3.64
C CYS A 37 6.19 -4.41 -2.84
N SER A 38 5.89 -5.71 -2.81
CA SER A 38 6.71 -6.72 -2.12
C SER A 38 8.08 -6.97 -2.77
N GLN A 39 8.27 -6.57 -4.04
CA GLN A 39 9.52 -6.77 -4.77
C GLN A 39 10.37 -5.49 -4.84
N CYS A 40 9.83 -4.42 -5.41
CA CYS A 40 10.59 -3.19 -5.62
C CYS A 40 10.47 -2.18 -4.46
N GLY A 41 9.60 -2.42 -3.48
CA GLY A 41 9.39 -1.53 -2.34
C GLY A 41 8.67 -0.21 -2.68
N THR A 42 8.21 -0.04 -3.93
CA THR A 42 7.53 1.19 -4.36
C THR A 42 6.18 1.33 -3.64
N PRO A 43 5.91 2.47 -2.98
CA PRO A 43 4.61 2.76 -2.38
C PRO A 43 3.57 3.04 -3.46
N ALA A 44 2.49 2.28 -3.47
CA ALA A 44 1.34 2.54 -4.33
C ALA A 44 0.44 3.62 -3.71
N ILE A 45 0.18 3.51 -2.41
CA ILE A 45 -0.61 4.48 -1.63
C ILE A 45 -0.19 4.43 -0.16
N GLN A 46 -0.36 5.53 0.54
CA GLN A 46 -0.17 5.63 1.99
C GLN A 46 -1.29 6.49 2.58
N SER A 47 -1.81 6.10 3.74
CA SER A 47 -2.81 6.85 4.47
C SER A 47 -2.12 7.83 5.42
N TRP A 48 -2.40 9.12 5.24
CA TRP A 48 -2.03 10.15 6.20
C TRP A 48 -3.29 10.51 6.98
N GLU A 49 -3.38 10.05 8.22
CA GLU A 49 -4.43 10.49 9.12
C GLU A 49 -3.88 11.64 9.96
N PRO A 50 -4.57 12.79 10.02
CA PRO A 50 -4.27 13.80 11.03
C PRO A 50 -4.65 13.24 12.41
N GLU A 51 -3.80 13.50 13.40
CA GLU A 51 -4.01 13.17 14.82
C GLU A 51 -5.30 13.74 15.41
#